data_AF-A0AAA9ZQJ2-F1
#
_entry.id   AF-A0AAA9ZQJ2-F1
#
_cell.length_a   1.000
_cell.length_b   1.000
_cell.length_c   1.000
_cell.angle_alpha   90.00
_cell.angle_beta   90.00
_cell.angle_gamma   90.00
#
_symmetry.space_group_name_H-M   'P 1'
#
loop_
_entity.id
_entity.type
_entity.pdbx_description
1 polymer ?
#
loop_
_entity_poly.entity_id
_entity_poly.type
_entity_poly.pdbx_seq_one_letter_code
_entity_poly.pdbx_strand_id
1 'polypeptide(L)'
;MRKSTAPSQSVALTPVNSAFKSPISLSNKRTRECRDRAKDKIKDTGPPPPKLSASEFELMIQKILSRPFKVPIANYVPEHTTRCLGMKRPAARRALHDPFACNALVLFTPEELTEHDKLKTDPGKIQVHVVVDPLLGNILRPHQREGVRFMYECVTGKRGDFQGCIMADEMG
;
A
#
# COMPACT_ATOMS: atom_id res chain seq x y z
N MET A 1 -15.61 -2.48 -32.07
CA MET A 1 -15.01 -3.22 -30.94
C MET A 1 -13.70 -3.87 -31.39
N ARG A 2 -12.54 -3.25 -31.11
CA ARG A 2 -11.23 -3.88 -31.35
C ARG A 2 -10.86 -4.68 -30.11
N LYS A 3 -10.88 -6.01 -30.19
CA LYS A 3 -10.29 -6.89 -29.16
C LYS A 3 -8.77 -6.85 -29.36
N SER A 4 -8.04 -6.12 -28.52
CA SER A 4 -6.58 -6.23 -28.46
C SER A 4 -6.22 -7.53 -27.75
N THR A 5 -5.49 -8.41 -28.42
CA THR A 5 -4.89 -9.60 -27.81
C THR A 5 -3.67 -9.22 -26.99
N ALA A 6 -3.44 -9.95 -25.89
CA ALA A 6 -2.26 -9.75 -25.06
C ALA A 6 -0.99 -10.19 -25.80
N PRO A 7 0.16 -9.50 -25.63
CA PRO A 7 1.41 -9.77 -26.35
C PRO A 7 1.99 -11.17 -26.10
N SER A 8 1.51 -11.90 -25.09
CA SER A 8 1.85 -13.31 -24.87
C SER A 8 1.23 -14.26 -25.88
N GLN A 9 0.21 -13.82 -26.64
CA GLN A 9 -0.49 -14.65 -27.62
C GLN A 9 0.11 -14.58 -29.02
N SER A 10 1.11 -13.73 -29.26
CA SER A 10 1.74 -13.52 -30.57
C SER A 10 3.17 -14.08 -30.70
N VAL A 11 3.66 -14.84 -29.71
CA VAL A 11 5.04 -15.35 -29.71
C VAL A 11 5.05 -16.84 -30.04
N ALA A 12 5.77 -17.20 -31.09
CA ALA A 12 5.97 -18.58 -31.52
C ALA A 12 6.69 -19.41 -30.43
N LEU A 13 6.25 -20.65 -30.24
CA LEU A 13 6.84 -21.60 -29.30
C LEU A 13 8.31 -21.84 -29.64
N THR A 14 9.20 -21.52 -28.70
CA THR A 14 10.63 -21.86 -28.80
C THR A 14 10.86 -23.28 -28.30
N PRO A 15 11.83 -24.03 -28.86
CA PRO A 15 12.09 -25.42 -28.49
C PRO A 15 12.61 -25.54 -27.05
N VAL A 16 12.28 -26.68 -26.44
CA VAL A 16 12.29 -26.98 -24.99
C VAL A 16 13.67 -26.91 -24.31
N ASN A 17 14.77 -26.72 -25.07
CA ASN A 17 16.15 -26.71 -24.56
C ASN A 17 16.95 -25.45 -24.96
N SER A 18 16.32 -24.27 -25.03
CA SER A 18 17.05 -23.02 -25.18
C SER A 18 17.23 -22.30 -23.84
N ALA A 19 18.43 -21.76 -23.61
CA ALA A 19 18.72 -20.94 -22.42
C ALA A 19 17.73 -19.76 -22.34
N PHE A 20 17.10 -19.58 -21.19
CA PHE A 20 16.11 -18.54 -20.94
C PHE A 20 16.69 -17.15 -21.24
N LYS A 21 16.18 -16.48 -22.28
CA LYS A 21 16.55 -15.10 -22.61
C LYS A 21 15.53 -14.15 -21.98
N SER A 22 15.96 -13.37 -20.99
CA SER A 22 15.08 -12.39 -20.35
C SER A 22 14.59 -11.36 -21.38
N PRO A 23 13.29 -11.02 -21.42
CA PRO A 23 12.76 -10.04 -22.38
C PRO A 23 13.28 -8.61 -22.15
N ILE A 24 14.00 -8.37 -21.05
CA ILE A 24 14.63 -7.09 -20.71
C ILE A 24 15.93 -6.86 -21.50
N SER A 25 16.56 -7.91 -22.05
CA SER A 25 17.85 -7.77 -22.75
C SER A 25 17.75 -7.23 -24.18
N LEU A 26 16.53 -7.05 -24.71
CA LEU A 26 16.29 -6.62 -26.10
C LEU A 26 15.84 -5.16 -26.24
N SER A 27 15.81 -4.37 -25.16
CA SER A 27 15.61 -2.93 -25.29
C SER A 27 16.93 -2.24 -25.64
N ASN A 28 16.97 -1.55 -26.78
CA ASN A 28 18.02 -0.61 -27.18
C ASN A 28 18.58 0.14 -25.97
N LYS A 29 19.88 -0.09 -25.70
CA LYS A 29 20.62 0.61 -24.66
C LYS A 29 20.63 2.11 -24.98
N ARG A 30 19.76 2.90 -24.36
CA ARG A 30 20.16 4.28 -24.01
C ARG A 30 21.27 4.12 -22.98
N THR A 31 22.49 4.50 -23.34
CA THR A 31 23.63 4.60 -22.43
C THR A 31 23.27 5.60 -21.34
N ARG A 32 22.87 5.10 -20.17
CA ARG A 32 22.95 5.88 -18.94
C ARG A 32 24.43 5.95 -18.60
N GLU A 33 25.06 7.10 -18.77
CA GLU A 33 26.36 7.37 -18.16
C GLU A 33 26.17 7.31 -16.64
N CYS A 34 26.50 6.15 -16.07
CA CYS A 34 26.77 6.06 -14.65
C CYS A 34 28.10 6.77 -14.44
N ARG A 35 28.07 7.95 -13.82
CA ARG A 35 29.28 8.67 -13.39
C ARG A 35 30.15 7.67 -12.64
N ASP A 36 31.33 7.34 -13.19
CA ASP A 36 32.29 6.43 -12.58
C ASP A 36 32.62 6.94 -11.17
N ARG A 37 31.95 6.39 -10.16
CA ARG A 37 32.45 6.47 -8.79
C ARG A 37 33.70 5.61 -8.78
N ALA A 38 34.83 6.26 -8.53
CA ALA A 38 36.10 5.59 -8.27
C ALA A 38 35.85 4.36 -7.40
N LYS A 39 36.48 3.24 -7.78
CA LYS A 39 36.41 1.97 -7.08
C LYS A 39 37.00 2.13 -5.68
N ASP A 40 36.21 2.64 -4.73
CA ASP A 40 36.48 2.48 -3.32
C ASP A 40 36.37 0.98 -3.05
N LYS A 41 37.54 0.36 -2.87
CA LYS A 41 37.66 -1.02 -2.40
C LYS A 41 37.10 -1.07 -0.99
N ILE A 42 35.78 -1.23 -0.87
CA ILE A 42 35.18 -1.78 0.34
C ILE A 42 35.78 -3.18 0.46
N LYS A 43 36.75 -3.33 1.38
CA LYS A 43 37.20 -4.64 1.82
C LYS A 43 35.97 -5.32 2.41
N ASP A 44 35.40 -6.25 1.67
CA ASP A 44 34.39 -7.17 2.17
C ASP A 44 35.07 -8.02 3.26
N THR A 45 34.98 -7.56 4.52
CA THR A 45 35.40 -8.31 5.70
C THR A 45 34.31 -9.27 6.15
N GLY A 46 33.36 -9.60 5.27
CA GLY A 46 32.38 -10.65 5.51
C GLY A 46 33.07 -12.02 5.54
N PRO A 47 32.64 -12.94 6.42
CA PRO A 47 33.10 -14.32 6.35
C PRO A 47 32.82 -14.90 4.96
N PRO A 48 33.70 -15.77 4.43
CA PRO A 48 33.49 -16.38 3.14
C PRO A 48 32.12 -17.06 3.09
N PRO A 49 31.41 -17.02 1.95
CA PRO A 49 30.12 -17.67 1.84
C PRO A 49 30.27 -19.14 2.23
N PRO A 50 29.33 -19.69 3.02
CA PRO A 50 29.42 -21.07 3.46
C PRO A 50 29.52 -21.98 2.23
N LYS A 51 30.51 -22.87 2.21
CA LYS A 51 30.70 -23.86 1.15
C LYS A 51 29.63 -24.94 1.30
N LEU A 52 28.39 -24.62 0.90
CA LEU A 52 27.27 -25.54 0.90
C LEU A 52 27.36 -26.47 -0.31
N SER A 53 27.04 -27.74 -0.12
CA SER A 53 26.87 -28.68 -1.24
C SER A 53 25.73 -28.22 -2.16
N ALA A 54 25.74 -28.67 -3.42
CA ALA A 54 24.75 -28.23 -4.41
C ALA A 54 23.30 -28.50 -3.95
N SER A 55 23.04 -29.61 -3.26
CA SER A 55 21.70 -29.92 -2.74
C SER A 55 21.30 -29.05 -1.55
N GLU A 56 22.23 -28.75 -0.64
CA GLU A 56 21.98 -27.84 0.49
C GLU A 56 21.70 -26.41 0.01
N PHE A 57 22.40 -25.97 -1.03
CA PHE A 57 22.17 -24.68 -1.67
C PHE A 57 20.77 -24.61 -2.31
N GLU A 58 20.34 -25.68 -2.97
CA GLU A 58 19.02 -25.76 -3.59
C GLU A 58 17.89 -25.73 -2.55
N LEU A 59 18.04 -26.46 -1.45
CA LEU A 59 17.12 -26.43 -0.31
C LEU A 59 17.07 -25.06 0.36
N MET A 60 18.22 -24.38 0.48
CA MET A 60 18.30 -23.02 1.00
C MET A 60 17.54 -22.03 0.12
N ILE A 61 17.68 -22.13 -1.21
CA ILE A 61 16.93 -21.29 -2.16
C ILE A 61 15.43 -21.57 -2.05
N GLN A 62 15.00 -22.84 -2.05
CA GLN A 62 13.58 -23.19 -1.90
C GLN A 62 12.99 -22.65 -0.59
N LYS A 63 13.77 -22.67 0.50
CA LYS A 63 13.40 -22.09 1.79
C LYS A 63 13.30 -20.56 1.73
N ILE A 64 14.13 -19.88 0.95
CA ILE A 64 14.05 -18.41 0.77
C ILE A 64 12.83 -18.05 -0.08
N LEU A 65 12.60 -18.77 -1.19
CA LEU A 65 11.51 -18.50 -2.13
C LEU A 65 10.12 -18.82 -1.57
N SER A 66 10.01 -19.75 -0.63
CA SER A 66 8.76 -20.08 0.05
C SER A 66 8.39 -19.10 1.16
N ARG A 67 9.30 -18.23 1.61
CA ARG A 67 8.99 -17.21 2.62
C ARG A 67 8.22 -16.06 1.99
N PRO A 68 7.18 -15.54 2.65
CA PRO A 68 6.50 -14.34 2.17
C PRO A 68 7.49 -13.18 2.11
N PHE A 69 7.45 -12.42 1.02
CA PHE A 69 8.33 -11.27 0.81
C PHE A 69 8.18 -10.27 1.96
N LYS A 70 9.31 -9.91 2.60
CA LYS A 70 9.38 -8.88 3.65
C LYS A 70 10.19 -7.71 3.12
N VAL A 71 9.65 -6.49 3.24
CA VAL A 71 10.33 -5.26 2.84
C VAL A 71 11.64 -5.14 3.63
N PRO A 72 12.80 -4.94 2.97
CA PRO A 72 14.12 -4.88 3.62
C PRO A 72 14.38 -3.52 4.30
N ILE A 73 13.35 -2.95 4.92
CA ILE A 73 13.43 -1.73 5.72
C ILE A 73 13.16 -2.14 7.16
N ALA A 74 14.09 -1.84 8.06
CA ALA A 74 13.92 -2.10 9.48
C ALA A 74 12.67 -1.39 10.00
N ASN A 75 11.81 -2.11 10.73
CA ASN A 75 10.56 -1.60 11.30
C ASN A 75 9.57 -1.02 10.26
N TYR A 76 9.55 -1.55 9.04
CA TYR A 76 8.52 -1.18 8.07
C TYR A 76 7.12 -1.57 8.59
N VAL A 77 6.39 -0.56 9.05
CA VAL A 77 4.96 -0.66 9.32
C VAL A 77 4.25 -0.20 8.04
N PRO A 78 3.45 -1.06 7.37
CA PRO A 78 2.66 -0.65 6.23
C PRO A 78 1.53 0.31 6.68
N GLU A 79 1.85 1.58 6.85
CA GLU A 79 1.06 2.55 7.61
C GLU A 79 -0.18 3.09 6.84
N HIS A 80 -0.33 2.72 5.58
CA HIS A 80 -1.45 3.21 4.74
C HIS A 80 -1.92 2.15 3.75
N THR A 81 -1.25 1.00 3.75
CA THR A 81 -1.48 0.01 2.73
C THR A 81 -0.87 -1.34 3.05
N THR A 82 -1.72 -2.30 3.38
CA THR A 82 -1.38 -3.72 3.34
C THR A 82 -1.19 -4.23 1.89
N ARG A 83 -0.87 -3.35 0.93
CA ARG A 83 -0.70 -3.68 -0.50
C ARG A 83 0.62 -4.39 -0.67
N CYS A 84 0.56 -5.70 -0.83
CA CYS A 84 1.61 -6.40 -1.55
C CYS A 84 1.42 -6.12 -3.05
N LEU A 85 2.51 -5.84 -3.77
CA LEU A 85 2.48 -5.76 -5.23
C LEU A 85 1.90 -7.07 -5.80
N GLY A 86 0.96 -6.97 -6.75
CA GLY A 86 0.37 -8.14 -7.41
C GLY A 86 -0.89 -8.73 -6.76
N MET A 87 -1.27 -8.33 -5.53
CA MET A 87 -2.55 -8.77 -4.94
C MET A 87 -3.72 -7.89 -5.39
N LYS A 88 -4.84 -8.53 -5.76
CA LYS A 88 -6.10 -7.84 -6.05
C LYS A 88 -6.60 -7.14 -4.79
N ARG A 89 -7.08 -5.90 -4.95
CA ARG A 89 -7.66 -5.12 -3.84
C ARG A 89 -8.85 -5.90 -3.24
N PRO A 90 -9.02 -5.93 -1.91
CA PRO A 90 -10.26 -6.43 -1.32
C PRO A 90 -11.42 -5.61 -1.87
N ALA A 91 -12.50 -6.28 -2.29
CA ALA A 91 -13.67 -5.62 -2.87
C ALA A 91 -14.53 -4.90 -1.82
N ALA A 92 -14.32 -5.20 -0.53
CA ALA A 92 -15.05 -4.58 0.56
C ALA A 92 -14.57 -3.14 0.82
N ARG A 93 -15.51 -2.22 1.05
CA ARG A 93 -15.19 -0.87 1.51
C ARG A 93 -14.65 -0.91 2.93
N ARG A 94 -13.57 -0.18 3.17
CA ARG A 94 -12.96 0.00 4.50
C ARG A 94 -12.57 1.46 4.71
N ALA A 95 -12.40 1.85 5.96
CA ALA A 95 -11.87 3.16 6.31
C ALA A 95 -10.45 3.35 5.72
N LEU A 96 -10.10 4.60 5.41
CA LEU A 96 -8.78 4.92 4.86
C LEU A 96 -7.67 4.80 5.93
N HIS A 97 -7.96 5.25 7.15
CA HIS A 97 -7.08 5.17 8.31
C HIS A 97 -7.75 4.37 9.43
N ASP A 98 -6.94 3.86 10.35
CA ASP A 98 -7.40 3.06 11.49
C ASP A 98 -8.17 3.94 12.50
N PRO A 99 -9.46 3.64 12.78
CA PRO A 99 -10.24 4.39 13.77
C PRO A 99 -9.83 4.13 15.21
N PHE A 100 -9.15 3.02 15.51
CA PHE A 100 -8.75 2.63 16.87
C PHE A 100 -7.31 2.99 17.22
N ALA A 101 -6.61 3.67 16.31
CA ALA A 101 -5.26 4.14 16.56
C ALA A 101 -5.22 5.19 17.68
N CYS A 102 -4.08 5.25 18.37
CA CYS A 102 -3.85 6.25 19.41
C CYS A 102 -4.03 7.66 18.83
N ASN A 103 -4.82 8.50 19.49
CA ASN A 103 -5.13 9.87 19.07
C ASN A 103 -5.81 9.98 17.69
N ALA A 104 -6.43 8.92 17.15
CA ALA A 104 -7.20 9.03 15.92
C ALA A 104 -8.37 10.02 16.07
N LEU A 105 -8.48 10.96 15.12
CA LEU A 105 -9.61 11.88 15.04
C LEU A 105 -10.67 11.30 14.09
N VAL A 106 -11.69 10.67 14.67
CA VAL A 106 -12.80 10.04 13.94
C VAL A 106 -13.93 11.06 13.76
N LEU A 107 -14.30 11.34 12.51
CA LEU A 107 -15.34 12.31 12.14
C LEU A 107 -16.71 11.64 11.93
N PHE A 108 -16.70 10.38 11.52
CA PHE A 108 -17.90 9.58 11.31
C PHE A 108 -17.67 8.14 11.75
N THR A 109 -18.60 7.64 12.55
CA THR A 109 -18.68 6.26 13.00
C THR A 109 -19.98 5.68 12.42
N PRO A 110 -19.91 4.62 11.59
CA PRO A 110 -21.10 3.96 11.07
C PRO A 110 -21.89 3.31 12.21
N GLU A 111 -23.20 3.17 12.00
CA GLU A 111 -24.08 2.50 12.95
C GLU A 111 -23.80 1.00 13.01
N GLU A 112 -23.91 0.42 14.21
CA GLU A 112 -23.70 -1.00 14.43
C GLU A 112 -24.90 -1.79 13.89
N LEU A 113 -24.74 -2.35 12.69
CA LEU A 113 -25.74 -3.24 12.09
C LEU A 113 -25.64 -4.65 12.68
N THR A 114 -26.78 -5.35 12.77
CA THR A 114 -26.77 -6.79 13.11
C THR A 114 -26.04 -7.60 12.03
N GLU A 115 -25.46 -8.74 12.40
CA GLU A 115 -24.74 -9.61 11.45
C GLU A 115 -25.63 -10.05 10.28
N HIS A 116 -26.93 -10.27 10.54
CA HIS A 116 -27.89 -10.60 9.49
C HIS A 116 -28.09 -9.47 8.49
N ASP A 117 -28.11 -8.22 8.95
CA ASP A 117 -28.31 -7.06 8.06
C ASP A 117 -27.04 -6.69 7.30
N LYS A 118 -25.86 -6.92 7.89
CA LYS A 118 -24.57 -6.82 7.20
C LYS A 118 -24.48 -7.77 6.01
N LEU A 119 -24.98 -9.01 6.16
CA LEU A 119 -24.97 -10.02 5.10
C LEU A 119 -25.96 -9.70 3.97
N LYS A 120 -27.09 -9.05 4.27
CA LYS A 120 -28.07 -8.62 3.26
C LYS A 120 -27.59 -7.41 2.47
N THR A 121 -26.72 -6.60 3.05
CA THR A 121 -26.28 -5.33 2.46
C THR A 121 -25.17 -5.55 1.44
N ASP A 122 -25.22 -4.84 0.31
CA ASP A 122 -24.16 -4.89 -0.71
C ASP A 122 -22.82 -4.40 -0.11
N PRO A 123 -21.69 -5.12 -0.33
CA PRO A 123 -20.38 -4.74 0.24
C PRO A 123 -19.86 -3.38 -0.25
N GLY A 124 -20.41 -2.86 -1.35
CA GLY A 124 -20.11 -1.53 -1.89
C GLY A 124 -20.92 -0.38 -1.27
N LYS A 125 -22.00 -0.68 -0.54
CA LYS A 125 -22.88 0.34 0.08
C LYS A 125 -22.68 0.48 1.58
N ILE A 126 -21.90 -0.43 2.19
CA ILE A 126 -21.57 -0.37 3.61
C ILE A 126 -20.87 0.95 3.94
N GLN A 127 -21.40 1.63 4.96
CA GLN A 127 -20.82 2.84 5.50
C GLN A 127 -19.53 2.51 6.27
N VAL A 128 -18.51 3.36 6.14
CA VAL A 128 -17.19 3.14 6.73
C VAL A 128 -16.81 4.32 7.61
N HIS A 129 -15.93 4.10 8.59
CA HIS A 129 -15.42 5.19 9.41
C HIS A 129 -14.69 6.23 8.57
N VAL A 130 -14.91 7.50 8.90
CA VAL A 130 -14.14 8.62 8.34
C VAL A 130 -13.20 9.10 9.43
N VAL A 131 -11.90 8.97 9.15
CA VAL A 131 -10.82 9.29 10.08
C VAL A 131 -9.89 10.29 9.40
N VAL A 132 -9.49 11.33 10.13
CA VAL A 132 -8.51 12.31 9.66
C VAL A 132 -7.14 11.64 9.54
N ASP A 133 -6.37 12.05 8.53
CA ASP A 133 -5.00 11.56 8.34
C ASP A 133 -4.18 11.72 9.63
N PRO A 134 -3.54 10.65 10.15
CA PRO A 134 -2.66 10.72 11.31
C PRO A 134 -1.61 11.81 11.23
N LEU A 135 -1.12 12.15 10.03
CA LEU A 135 -0.15 13.24 9.83
C LEU A 135 -0.68 14.59 10.30
N LEU A 136 -1.99 14.83 10.14
CA LEU A 136 -2.65 16.04 10.62
C LEU A 136 -3.19 15.83 12.04
N GLY A 137 -3.85 14.70 12.29
CA GLY A 137 -4.52 14.41 13.57
C GLY A 137 -3.60 14.48 14.78
N ASN A 138 -2.31 14.18 14.61
CA ASN A 138 -1.29 14.27 15.66
C ASN A 138 -0.80 15.69 15.96
N ILE A 139 -0.93 16.62 15.00
CA ILE A 139 -0.43 18.00 15.13
C ILE A 139 -1.54 18.94 15.66
N LEU A 140 -2.81 18.59 15.45
CA LEU A 140 -3.95 19.43 15.83
C LEU A 140 -4.06 19.59 17.35
N ARG A 141 -4.20 20.84 17.80
CA ARG A 141 -4.56 21.20 19.18
C ARG A 141 -6.03 20.84 19.47
N PRO A 142 -6.45 20.70 20.75
CA PRO A 142 -7.82 20.30 21.09
C PRO A 142 -8.92 21.15 20.42
N HIS A 143 -8.81 22.48 20.43
CA HIS A 143 -9.78 23.36 19.76
C HIS A 143 -9.81 23.16 18.23
N GLN A 144 -8.66 22.86 17.61
CA GLN A 144 -8.59 22.61 16.16
C GLN A 144 -9.27 21.28 15.81
N ARG A 145 -9.15 20.26 16.68
CA ARG A 145 -9.85 18.98 16.51
C ARG A 145 -11.36 19.17 16.55
N GLU A 146 -11.84 19.99 17.48
CA GLU A 146 -13.25 20.36 17.59
C GLU A 146 -13.72 21.16 16.37
N GLY A 147 -12.93 22.14 15.92
CA GLY A 147 -13.23 22.92 14.71
C GLY A 147 -13.32 22.07 13.44
N VAL A 148 -12.40 21.11 13.26
CA VAL A 148 -12.44 20.16 12.13
C VAL A 148 -13.67 19.26 12.21
N ARG A 149 -14.01 18.77 13.41
CA ARG A 149 -15.22 17.97 13.62
C ARG A 149 -16.48 18.77 13.32
N PHE A 150 -16.56 20.01 13.80
CA PHE A 150 -17.67 20.92 13.55
C PHE A 150 -17.84 21.20 12.04
N MET A 151 -16.74 21.53 11.36
CA MET A 151 -16.75 21.76 9.92
C MET A 151 -17.26 20.53 9.15
N TYR A 152 -16.82 19.34 9.53
CA TYR A 152 -17.29 18.09 8.93
C TYR A 152 -18.80 17.90 9.13
N GLU A 153 -19.31 18.07 10.36
CA GLU A 153 -20.73 17.94 10.68
C GLU A 153 -21.61 18.93 9.90
N CYS A 154 -21.14 20.17 9.75
CA CYS A 154 -21.84 21.21 8.98
C CYS A 154 -21.87 20.91 7.48
N VAL A 155 -20.73 20.55 6.88
CA VAL A 155 -20.66 20.27 5.43
C VAL A 155 -21.38 18.98 5.04
N THR A 156 -21.41 18.00 5.96
CA THR A 156 -22.16 16.75 5.74
C THR A 156 -23.65 16.86 6.03
N GLY A 157 -24.14 18.02 6.48
CA GLY A 157 -25.57 18.24 6.78
C GLY A 157 -26.07 17.52 8.03
N LYS A 158 -25.17 17.10 8.94
CA LYS A 158 -25.60 16.47 10.21
C LYS A 158 -26.22 17.46 11.18
N ARG A 159 -25.91 18.75 11.03
CA ARG A 159 -26.34 19.82 11.94
C ARG A 159 -27.47 20.69 11.40
N GLY A 160 -27.90 20.44 10.16
CA GLY A 160 -29.01 21.12 9.48
C GLY A 160 -29.03 20.85 7.97
N ASP A 161 -30.04 21.37 7.27
CA ASP A 161 -30.24 21.18 5.82
C ASP A 161 -29.28 22.02 4.94
N PHE A 162 -28.15 22.44 5.51
CA PHE A 162 -27.16 23.29 4.86
C PHE A 162 -25.83 22.54 4.73
N GLN A 163 -25.07 22.87 3.69
CA GLN A 163 -23.74 22.30 3.41
C GLN A 163 -22.62 23.34 3.54
N GLY A 164 -22.83 24.34 4.40
CA GLY A 164 -21.90 25.45 4.66
C GLY A 164 -21.49 25.51 6.13
N CYS A 165 -20.36 26.16 6.39
CA CYS A 165 -19.84 26.35 7.74
C CYS A 165 -19.22 27.75 7.88
N ILE A 166 -19.51 28.45 8.97
CA ILE A 166 -18.87 29.72 9.34
C ILE A 166 -17.98 29.43 10.55
N MET A 167 -16.68 29.68 10.41
CA MET A 167 -15.72 29.60 11.50
C MET A 167 -15.50 31.03 12.03
N ALA A 168 -15.80 31.25 13.30
CA ALA A 168 -15.73 32.57 13.94
C ALA A 168 -14.93 32.50 15.26
N ASP A 169 -13.91 31.63 15.30
CA ASP A 169 -12.99 31.55 16.42
C ASP A 169 -12.17 32.84 16.54
N GLU A 170 -11.71 33.15 17.76
CA GLU A 170 -10.80 34.26 18.00
C GLU A 170 -9.53 34.13 17.14
N MET A 171 -9.03 35.27 16.66
CA MET A 171 -7.84 35.30 15.81
C MET A 171 -6.56 35.06 16.64
N GLY A 172 -6.05 33.82 16.61
CA GLY A 172 -4.64 33.47 16.86
C GLY A 172 -4.22 33.27 18.31
#